data_AF-A0ABD1VWN7-F1
#
_entry.id   AF-A0ABD1VWN7-F1
#
_cell.length_a   1.000
_cell.length_b   1.000
_cell.length_c   1.000
_cell.angle_alpha   90.00
_cell.angle_beta   90.00
_cell.angle_gamma   90.00
#
_symmetry.space_group_name_H-M   'P 1'
#
loop_
_entity.id
_entity.type
_entity.pdbx_description
1 polymer ?
#
loop_
_entity_poly.entity_id
_entity_poly.type
_entity_poly.pdbx_seq_one_letter_code
_entity_poly.pdbx_strand_id
1 'polypeptide(L)'
;MEKNEVRAEPIGVQQQLLDDETRSLQVELSSILDVVQETERKMVEILDKDKTRAKRETWLDVETVLHFSSSPAFTLSRRSQKKQSKMVKGRQGERVRLYVRGTILGYKRSKSNQYPNTSLIQIEGVNSKEEVSWYQGKRMAYIYKAKVKQDGTHYRCIWGKVIRPHGNSGVVRAKFKSNLPPKSMGARVRVFMYPSNI
;
A
#
# COMPACT_ATOMS: atom_id res chain seq x y z
N MET A 1 52.03 7.08 -59.50
CA MET A 1 50.94 7.98 -59.10
C MET A 1 50.75 7.85 -57.60
N GLU A 2 50.78 8.99 -56.96
CA GLU A 2 50.98 9.27 -55.53
C GLU A 2 49.94 8.60 -54.64
N LYS A 3 50.37 7.93 -53.57
CA LYS A 3 49.50 7.41 -52.52
C LYS A 3 49.36 8.50 -51.44
N ASN A 4 48.12 8.85 -51.13
CA ASN A 4 47.72 9.78 -50.08
C ASN A 4 48.43 9.51 -48.74
N GLU A 5 49.14 10.51 -48.25
CA GLU A 5 49.76 10.53 -46.93
C GLU A 5 48.76 11.11 -45.92
N VAL A 6 48.20 10.24 -45.08
CA VAL A 6 47.34 10.64 -43.94
C VAL A 6 48.26 11.14 -42.83
N ARG A 7 48.20 12.44 -42.54
CA ARG A 7 48.85 13.04 -41.37
C ARG A 7 48.26 12.43 -40.10
N ALA A 8 49.09 11.74 -39.31
CA ALA A 8 48.73 11.22 -38.00
C ALA A 8 48.89 12.33 -36.95
N GLU A 9 47.79 12.68 -36.28
CA GLU A 9 47.78 13.65 -35.19
C GLU A 9 48.52 13.08 -33.94
N PRO A 10 49.29 13.90 -33.22
CA PRO A 10 50.16 13.42 -32.15
C PRO A 10 49.38 12.96 -30.92
N ILE A 11 49.80 11.80 -30.38
CA ILE A 11 49.22 11.05 -29.26
C ILE A 11 48.92 11.89 -28.00
N GLY A 12 49.64 13.00 -27.79
CA GLY A 12 49.44 13.89 -26.64
C GLY A 12 48.11 14.65 -26.63
N VAL A 13 47.55 14.97 -27.81
CA VAL A 13 46.28 15.72 -27.92
C VAL A 13 45.08 14.82 -27.58
N GLN A 14 45.15 13.55 -27.94
CA GLN A 14 44.12 12.56 -27.63
C GLN A 14 44.07 12.25 -26.13
N GLN A 15 45.23 12.20 -25.46
CA GLN A 15 45.30 12.02 -24.02
C GLN A 15 44.72 13.22 -23.25
N GLN A 16 45.05 14.45 -23.68
CA GLN A 16 44.49 15.68 -23.10
C GLN A 16 42.96 15.77 -23.27
N LEU A 17 42.43 15.38 -24.42
CA LEU A 17 40.98 15.38 -24.66
C LEU A 17 40.25 14.38 -23.76
N LEU A 18 40.81 13.19 -23.54
CA LEU A 18 40.27 12.19 -22.62
C LEU A 18 40.30 12.65 -21.16
N ASP A 19 41.35 13.38 -20.76
CA ASP A 19 41.47 13.96 -19.42
C ASP A 19 40.46 15.11 -19.20
N ASP A 20 40.15 15.89 -20.24
CA ASP A 20 39.14 16.94 -20.19
C ASP A 20 37.71 16.38 -20.19
N GLU A 21 37.44 15.30 -20.92
CA GLU A 21 36.15 14.58 -20.88
C GLU A 21 35.90 13.96 -19.52
N THR A 22 36.90 13.31 -18.91
CA THR A 22 36.75 12.73 -17.56
C THR A 22 36.54 13.79 -16.49
N ARG A 23 37.18 14.96 -16.61
CA ARG A 23 36.93 16.12 -15.73
C ARG A 23 35.52 16.69 -15.92
N SER A 24 35.04 16.82 -17.16
CA SER A 24 33.67 17.26 -17.44
C SER A 24 32.65 16.34 -16.78
N LEU A 25 32.81 15.01 -16.96
CA LEU A 25 31.93 14.02 -16.37
C LEU A 25 31.97 14.04 -14.83
N GLN A 26 33.13 14.28 -14.23
CA GLN A 26 33.25 14.44 -12.77
C GLN A 26 32.50 15.69 -12.27
N VAL A 27 32.56 16.79 -13.00
CA VAL A 27 31.81 18.02 -12.67
C VAL A 27 30.31 17.79 -12.80
N GLU A 28 29.85 17.14 -13.87
CA GLU A 28 28.43 16.81 -14.07
C GLU A 28 27.91 15.90 -12.95
N LEU A 29 28.67 14.86 -12.59
CA LEU A 29 28.33 13.94 -11.51
C LEU A 29 28.23 14.65 -10.16
N SER A 30 29.13 15.60 -9.88
CA SER A 30 29.09 16.40 -8.65
C SER A 30 27.83 17.28 -8.56
N SER A 31 27.43 17.90 -9.67
CA SER A 31 26.21 18.72 -9.71
C SER A 31 24.95 17.88 -9.52
N ILE A 32 24.92 16.65 -10.06
CA ILE A 32 23.81 15.71 -9.87
C ILE A 32 23.74 15.29 -8.41
N LEU A 33 24.89 15.02 -7.77
CA LEU A 33 24.94 14.67 -6.35
C LEU A 33 24.39 15.80 -5.47
N ASP A 34 24.75 17.05 -5.78
CA ASP A 34 24.27 18.23 -5.06
C ASP A 34 22.75 18.40 -5.19
N VAL A 35 22.19 18.18 -6.39
CA VAL A 35 20.73 18.19 -6.60
C VAL A 35 20.04 17.09 -5.80
N VAL A 36 20.61 15.87 -5.75
CA VAL A 36 20.07 14.77 -4.96
C VAL A 36 20.09 15.12 -3.46
N GLN A 37 21.21 15.62 -2.95
CA GLN A 37 21.31 16.03 -1.54
C GLN A 37 20.32 17.14 -1.18
N GLU A 38 20.12 18.11 -2.08
CA GLU A 38 19.15 19.20 -1.92
C GLU A 38 17.72 18.63 -1.86
N THR A 39 17.39 17.65 -2.69
CA THR A 39 16.08 16.97 -2.64
C THR A 39 15.89 16.15 -1.37
N GLU A 40 16.92 15.47 -0.87
CA GLU A 40 16.87 14.74 0.39
C GLU A 40 16.63 15.67 1.59
N ARG A 41 17.36 16.80 1.65
CA ARG A 41 17.16 17.83 2.70
C ARG A 41 15.75 18.41 2.67
N LYS A 42 15.23 18.73 1.48
CA LYS A 42 13.84 19.21 1.32
C LYS A 42 12.80 18.17 1.75
N MET A 43 13.00 16.89 1.45
CA MET A 43 12.09 15.83 1.89
C MET A 43 12.06 15.69 3.42
N VAL A 44 13.22 15.78 4.09
CA VAL A 44 13.30 15.74 5.56
C VAL A 44 12.59 16.95 6.18
N GLU A 45 12.76 18.14 5.61
CA GLU A 45 12.14 19.36 6.11
C GLU A 45 10.59 19.36 5.95
N ILE A 46 10.09 18.80 4.85
CA ILE A 46 8.65 18.59 4.63
C ILE A 46 8.08 17.63 5.69
N LEU A 47 8.78 16.52 5.97
CA LEU A 47 8.37 15.53 6.96
C LEU A 47 8.32 16.09 8.40
N ASP A 48 9.26 16.97 8.76
CA ASP A 48 9.28 17.62 10.08
C ASP A 48 8.21 18.74 10.21
N LYS A 49 7.92 19.46 9.13
CA LYS A 49 6.79 20.42 9.08
C LYS A 49 5.44 19.73 9.23
N ASP A 50 5.27 18.52 8.70
CA ASP A 50 4.03 17.75 8.86
C ASP A 50 3.84 17.23 10.30
N LYS A 51 4.91 16.84 11.01
CA LYS A 51 4.84 16.49 12.44
C LYS A 51 4.43 17.65 13.34
N THR A 52 4.96 18.85 13.06
CA THR A 52 4.67 20.05 13.88
C THR A 52 3.29 20.64 13.59
N ARG A 53 2.77 20.51 12.36
CA ARG A 53 1.40 20.89 12.02
C ARG A 53 0.35 19.97 12.65
N ALA A 54 0.61 18.66 12.71
CA ALA A 54 -0.27 17.69 13.35
C ALA A 54 -0.46 17.92 14.87
N LYS A 55 0.50 18.58 15.54
CA LYS A 55 0.39 18.97 16.96
C LYS A 55 -0.36 20.29 17.21
N ARG A 56 -0.47 21.18 16.22
CA ARG A 56 -1.17 22.47 16.37
C ARG A 56 -2.67 22.38 16.08
N GLU A 57 -3.09 21.45 15.22
CA GLU A 57 -4.51 21.25 14.89
C GLU A 57 -5.31 20.61 16.04
N THR A 58 -4.66 19.97 17.03
CA THR A 58 -5.34 19.40 18.22
C THR A 58 -5.50 20.37 19.38
N TRP A 59 -4.93 21.58 19.31
CA TRP A 59 -4.96 22.59 20.39
C TRP A 59 -5.95 23.74 20.13
N LEU A 60 -6.50 23.84 18.91
CA LEU A 60 -7.46 24.89 18.55
C LEU A 60 -8.93 24.53 18.84
N ASP A 61 -9.21 23.32 19.35
CA ASP A 61 -10.57 22.86 19.66
C ASP A 61 -10.96 22.99 21.15
N VAL A 62 -10.14 23.62 22.01
CA VAL A 62 -10.38 23.68 23.47
C VAL A 62 -10.76 25.07 23.99
N GLU A 63 -10.75 26.12 23.18
CA GLU A 63 -10.89 27.50 23.66
C GLU A 63 -11.91 28.36 22.89
N THR A 64 -13.13 27.87 22.69
CA THR A 64 -14.22 28.75 22.21
C THR A 64 -15.60 28.34 22.74
N VAL A 65 -15.78 28.41 24.05
CA VAL A 65 -17.10 28.66 24.65
C VAL A 65 -16.88 29.59 25.83
N LEU A 66 -17.24 30.87 25.70
CA LEU A 66 -17.85 31.74 26.71
C LEU A 66 -17.95 33.19 26.20
N HIS A 67 -19.20 33.69 26.14
CA HIS A 67 -19.69 35.08 26.07
C HIS A 67 -19.20 36.04 24.96
N PHE A 68 -20.10 36.46 24.06
CA PHE A 68 -20.39 37.90 23.82
C PHE A 68 -21.68 38.13 23.02
N SER A 69 -22.50 39.06 23.54
CA SER A 69 -23.67 39.70 22.94
C SER A 69 -23.29 40.87 22.03
N SER A 70 -24.21 41.29 21.15
CA SER A 70 -24.30 42.61 20.47
C SER A 70 -23.25 43.02 19.40
N SER A 71 -23.73 42.99 18.14
CA SER A 71 -23.60 43.98 17.06
C SER A 71 -22.24 44.34 16.39
N PRO A 72 -22.28 44.80 15.11
CA PRO A 72 -21.24 44.53 14.12
C PRO A 72 -20.36 45.74 13.77
N ALA A 73 -19.08 45.52 13.46
CA ALA A 73 -18.23 46.50 12.78
C ALA A 73 -17.15 45.83 11.91
N PHE A 74 -17.41 45.92 10.61
CA PHE A 74 -16.48 46.05 9.49
C PHE A 74 -14.97 46.11 9.79
N THR A 75 -14.23 45.04 9.45
CA THR A 75 -12.80 45.15 9.07
C THR A 75 -12.50 44.22 7.90
N LEU A 76 -12.04 44.80 6.80
CA LEU A 76 -11.67 44.13 5.55
C LEU A 76 -10.31 43.42 5.71
N SER A 77 -10.31 42.15 6.14
CA SER A 77 -9.11 41.32 6.07
C SER A 77 -8.96 40.75 4.66
N ARG A 78 -7.89 41.20 3.98
CA ARG A 78 -7.44 40.77 2.66
C ARG A 78 -7.19 39.26 2.66
N ARG A 79 -8.22 38.51 2.29
CA ARG A 79 -8.22 37.04 2.20
C ARG A 79 -7.24 36.62 1.10
N SER A 80 -6.04 36.20 1.51
CA SER A 80 -5.08 35.52 0.65
C SER A 80 -5.75 34.28 0.04
N GLN A 81 -6.09 34.36 -1.25
CA GLN A 81 -6.70 33.27 -2.00
C GLN A 81 -5.70 32.11 -2.10
N LYS A 82 -5.81 31.12 -1.22
CA LYS A 82 -5.14 29.83 -1.42
C LYS A 82 -5.71 29.19 -2.67
N LYS A 83 -4.90 29.18 -3.74
CA LYS A 83 -5.20 28.53 -5.01
C LYS A 83 -5.34 27.02 -4.75
N GLN A 84 -6.56 26.56 -4.60
CA GLN A 84 -6.86 25.15 -4.36
C GLN A 84 -6.66 24.42 -5.68
N SER A 85 -5.56 23.69 -5.81
CA SER A 85 -5.32 22.82 -6.96
C SER A 85 -6.47 21.81 -7.03
N LYS A 86 -7.36 21.97 -8.02
CA LYS A 86 -8.39 21.00 -8.37
C LYS A 86 -7.66 19.72 -8.82
N MET A 87 -7.50 18.77 -7.92
CA MET A 87 -7.11 17.42 -8.31
C MET A 87 -8.22 16.89 -9.22
N VAL A 88 -7.86 16.52 -10.46
CA VAL A 88 -8.76 15.85 -11.38
C VAL A 88 -9.22 14.58 -10.66
N LYS A 89 -10.54 14.50 -10.39
CA LYS A 89 -11.15 13.32 -9.79
C LYS A 89 -10.96 12.20 -10.81
N GLY A 90 -9.93 11.37 -10.61
CA GLY A 90 -9.65 10.22 -11.47
C GLY A 90 -10.95 9.47 -11.73
N ARG A 91 -11.19 9.06 -12.99
CA ARG A 91 -12.40 8.34 -13.40
C ARG A 91 -12.65 7.24 -12.38
N GLN A 92 -13.67 7.40 -11.54
CA GLN A 92 -14.01 6.38 -10.56
C GLN A 92 -14.64 5.25 -11.36
N GLY A 93 -13.80 4.31 -11.82
CA GLY A 93 -14.26 3.06 -12.38
C GLY A 93 -15.25 2.39 -11.43
N GLU A 94 -16.14 1.57 -11.99
CA GLU A 94 -17.15 0.89 -11.19
C GLU A 94 -16.51 0.09 -10.05
N ARG A 95 -17.12 0.10 -8.86
CA ARG A 95 -16.62 -0.63 -7.69
C ARG A 95 -16.91 -2.12 -7.85
N VAL A 96 -16.10 -2.82 -8.64
CA VAL A 96 -16.24 -4.25 -8.88
C VAL A 96 -15.64 -5.06 -7.71
N ARG A 97 -16.33 -6.14 -7.32
CA ARG A 97 -15.85 -7.08 -6.30
C ARG A 97 -15.13 -8.26 -6.96
N LEU A 98 -13.82 -8.37 -6.73
CA LEU A 98 -12.95 -9.39 -7.34
C LEU A 98 -12.73 -10.65 -6.47
N TYR A 99 -13.65 -10.96 -5.56
CA TYR A 99 -13.51 -12.09 -4.63
C TYR A 99 -14.84 -12.78 -4.35
N VAL A 100 -14.78 -14.09 -4.13
CA VAL A 100 -15.89 -14.88 -3.62
C VAL A 100 -15.94 -14.75 -2.10
N ARG A 101 -17.15 -14.69 -1.56
CA ARG A 101 -17.37 -14.59 -0.11
C ARG A 101 -17.20 -15.98 0.48
N GLY A 102 -16.58 -16.04 1.65
CA GLY A 102 -16.66 -17.21 2.49
C GLY A 102 -16.99 -16.84 3.92
N THR A 103 -17.45 -17.83 4.69
CA THR A 103 -17.76 -17.72 6.11
C THR A 103 -16.85 -18.64 6.89
N ILE A 104 -16.22 -18.12 7.93
CA ILE A 104 -15.35 -18.90 8.81
C ILE A 104 -16.24 -19.65 9.80
N LEU A 105 -16.27 -20.97 9.72
CA LEU A 105 -17.09 -21.80 10.61
C LEU A 105 -16.41 -22.00 11.96
N GLY A 106 -15.10 -22.28 11.93
CA GLY A 106 -14.32 -22.60 13.11
C GLY A 106 -13.01 -23.26 12.74
N TYR A 107 -12.41 -24.01 13.67
CA TYR A 107 -11.25 -24.83 13.35
C TYR A 107 -11.64 -26.29 13.13
N LYS A 108 -10.73 -27.05 12.52
CA LYS A 108 -10.83 -28.50 12.46
C LYS A 108 -10.95 -29.04 13.89
N ARG A 109 -11.90 -29.94 14.14
CA ARG A 109 -12.17 -30.44 15.49
C ARG A 109 -12.65 -31.88 15.51
N SER A 110 -12.54 -32.50 16.67
CA SER A 110 -13.27 -33.72 17.05
C SER A 110 -14.43 -33.33 17.98
N LYS A 111 -15.07 -34.32 18.63
CA LYS A 111 -16.14 -34.06 19.61
C LYS A 111 -15.66 -33.12 20.72
N SER A 112 -14.50 -33.40 21.30
CA SER A 112 -13.94 -32.66 22.45
C SER A 112 -12.71 -31.81 22.12
N ASN A 113 -11.94 -32.15 21.08
CA ASN A 113 -10.66 -31.50 20.81
C ASN A 113 -10.72 -30.54 19.61
N GLN A 114 -9.99 -29.43 19.68
CA GLN A 114 -9.92 -28.41 18.63
C GLN A 114 -8.49 -28.31 18.08
N TYR A 115 -8.35 -28.14 16.77
CA TYR A 115 -7.05 -27.99 16.08
C TYR A 115 -6.96 -26.63 15.37
N PRO A 116 -6.48 -25.57 16.05
CA PRO A 116 -6.48 -24.20 15.54
C PRO A 116 -5.62 -23.96 14.30
N ASN A 117 -4.68 -24.86 14.02
CA ASN A 117 -3.79 -24.80 12.86
C ASN A 117 -4.50 -24.90 11.51
N THR A 118 -5.76 -25.38 11.50
CA THR A 118 -6.54 -25.57 10.29
C THR A 118 -7.93 -24.98 10.49
N SER A 119 -8.30 -24.00 9.68
CA SER A 119 -9.61 -23.37 9.74
C SER A 119 -10.57 -24.02 8.75
N LEU A 120 -11.85 -24.09 9.10
CA LEU A 120 -12.95 -24.55 8.26
C LEU A 120 -13.71 -23.35 7.71
N ILE A 121 -13.88 -23.31 6.40
CA ILE A 121 -14.48 -22.17 5.70
C ILE A 121 -15.54 -22.69 4.74
N GLN A 122 -16.75 -22.14 4.81
CA GLN A 122 -17.77 -22.34 3.79
C GLN A 122 -17.58 -21.29 2.70
N ILE A 123 -17.44 -21.70 1.45
CA ILE A 123 -17.45 -20.78 0.31
C ILE A 123 -18.91 -20.60 -0.14
N GLU A 124 -19.31 -19.36 -0.39
CA GLU A 124 -20.67 -19.06 -0.82
C GLU A 124 -20.90 -19.57 -2.24
N GLY A 125 -22.03 -20.26 -2.45
CA GLY A 125 -22.38 -20.86 -3.73
C GLY A 125 -21.66 -22.17 -4.05
N VAL A 126 -20.92 -22.75 -3.09
CA VAL A 126 -20.25 -24.04 -3.25
C VAL A 126 -20.90 -25.05 -2.32
N ASN A 127 -21.55 -26.06 -2.89
CA ASN A 127 -22.34 -27.04 -2.12
C ASN A 127 -21.75 -28.45 -2.20
N SER A 128 -20.96 -28.74 -3.24
CA SER A 128 -20.39 -30.05 -3.49
C SER A 128 -18.87 -30.07 -3.31
N LYS A 129 -18.31 -31.27 -3.10
CA LYS A 129 -16.85 -31.48 -3.01
C LYS A 129 -16.15 -31.23 -4.35
N GLU A 130 -16.82 -31.50 -5.45
CA GLU A 130 -16.28 -31.36 -6.81
C GLU A 130 -16.04 -29.89 -7.15
N GLU A 131 -17.00 -29.03 -6.85
CA GLU A 131 -16.87 -27.57 -6.99
C GLU A 131 -15.74 -26.98 -6.13
N VAL A 132 -15.54 -27.51 -4.92
CA VAL A 132 -14.44 -27.09 -4.04
C VAL A 132 -13.09 -27.32 -4.70
N SER A 133 -12.96 -28.33 -5.56
CA SER A 133 -11.69 -28.67 -6.17
C SER A 133 -11.08 -27.49 -6.92
N TRP A 134 -11.92 -26.69 -7.58
CA TRP A 134 -11.54 -25.47 -8.28
C TRP A 134 -10.91 -24.41 -7.35
N TYR A 135 -11.38 -24.34 -6.11
CA TYR A 135 -10.89 -23.39 -5.11
C TYR A 135 -9.60 -23.85 -4.42
N GLN A 136 -9.09 -25.05 -4.69
CA GLN A 136 -7.84 -25.51 -4.09
C GLN A 136 -6.68 -24.59 -4.49
N GLY A 137 -5.82 -24.26 -3.52
CA GLY A 137 -4.68 -23.37 -3.73
C GLY A 137 -5.02 -21.87 -3.79
N LYS A 138 -6.30 -21.49 -3.95
CA LYS A 138 -6.72 -20.08 -4.00
C LYS A 138 -6.33 -19.32 -2.74
N ARG A 139 -5.91 -18.07 -2.92
CA ARG A 139 -5.54 -17.17 -1.83
C ARG A 139 -6.78 -16.62 -1.15
N MET A 140 -6.69 -16.40 0.14
CA MET A 140 -7.76 -15.80 0.93
C MET A 140 -7.22 -14.83 1.97
N ALA A 141 -8.05 -13.89 2.37
CA ALA A 141 -7.72 -12.93 3.42
C ALA A 141 -8.88 -12.76 4.39
N TYR A 142 -8.57 -12.85 5.68
CA TYR A 142 -9.43 -12.36 6.74
C TYR A 142 -9.02 -10.92 7.07
N ILE A 143 -9.94 -9.98 6.89
CA ILE A 143 -9.71 -8.56 7.12
C ILE A 143 -10.50 -8.15 8.34
N TYR A 144 -9.84 -7.52 9.30
CA TYR A 144 -10.47 -7.03 10.52
C TYR A 144 -10.03 -5.60 10.83
N LYS A 145 -10.83 -4.90 11.63
CA LYS A 145 -10.55 -3.54 12.08
C LYS A 145 -9.98 -3.57 13.49
N ALA A 146 -8.89 -2.84 13.70
CA ALA A 146 -8.29 -2.60 15.00
C ALA A 146 -8.48 -1.13 15.41
N LYS A 147 -8.38 -0.84 16.72
CA LYS A 147 -8.49 0.54 17.24
C LYS A 147 -7.22 1.36 16.97
N VAL A 148 -6.05 0.71 17.04
CA VAL A 148 -4.75 1.35 16.85
C VAL A 148 -4.36 1.28 15.37
N LYS A 149 -3.95 2.42 14.81
CA LYS A 149 -3.41 2.50 13.44
C LYS A 149 -2.07 1.78 13.36
N GLN A 150 -1.93 0.93 12.35
CA GLN A 150 -0.68 0.30 11.94
C GLN A 150 -0.51 0.56 10.45
N ASP A 151 0.67 0.98 10.02
CA ASP A 151 0.97 1.30 8.61
C ASP A 151 -0.03 2.32 8.00
N GLY A 152 -0.42 3.32 8.80
CA GLY A 152 -1.37 4.37 8.40
C GLY A 152 -2.84 3.94 8.34
N THR A 153 -3.17 2.66 8.57
CA THR A 153 -4.56 2.15 8.48
C THR A 153 -5.03 1.45 9.75
N HIS A 154 -6.35 1.39 9.94
CA HIS A 154 -6.97 0.60 11.02
C HIS A 154 -7.26 -0.84 10.61
N TYR A 155 -7.03 -1.19 9.35
CA TYR A 155 -7.37 -2.50 8.81
C TYR A 155 -6.14 -3.38 8.80
N ARG A 156 -6.32 -4.61 9.27
CA ARG A 156 -5.28 -5.63 9.27
C ARG A 156 -5.79 -6.84 8.53
N CYS A 157 -4.87 -7.56 7.91
CA CYS A 157 -5.18 -8.75 7.14
C CYS A 157 -4.38 -9.95 7.62
N ILE A 158 -5.06 -11.09 7.71
CA ILE A 158 -4.42 -12.40 7.89
C ILE A 158 -4.61 -13.15 6.57
N TRP A 159 -3.50 -13.40 5.89
CA TRP A 159 -3.48 -14.11 4.62
C TRP A 159 -3.48 -15.62 4.82
N GLY A 160 -4.14 -16.33 3.91
CA GLY A 160 -4.22 -17.79 3.89
C GLY A 160 -4.40 -18.36 2.50
N LYS A 161 -4.47 -19.69 2.43
CA LYS A 161 -4.84 -20.44 1.22
C LYS A 161 -5.83 -21.55 1.55
N VAL A 162 -6.64 -21.88 0.56
CA VAL A 162 -7.40 -23.12 0.53
C VAL A 162 -6.43 -24.28 0.34
N ILE A 163 -6.57 -25.35 1.12
CA ILE A 163 -5.72 -26.54 1.01
C ILE A 163 -6.47 -27.69 0.36
N ARG A 164 -7.59 -28.10 0.96
CA ARG A 164 -8.32 -29.31 0.55
C ARG A 164 -9.79 -29.23 0.96
N PRO A 165 -10.69 -29.96 0.29
CA PRO A 165 -12.07 -30.07 0.72
C PRO A 165 -12.22 -30.67 2.13
N HIS A 166 -13.33 -30.34 2.77
CA HIS A 166 -13.77 -30.92 4.03
C HIS A 166 -15.20 -31.43 3.92
N GLY A 167 -15.37 -32.75 4.10
CA GLY A 167 -16.68 -33.36 3.97
C GLY A 167 -17.24 -33.22 2.55
N ASN A 168 -18.56 -33.26 2.43
CA ASN A 168 -19.26 -33.25 1.15
C ASN A 168 -20.02 -31.94 0.88
N SER A 169 -20.20 -31.07 1.89
CA SER A 169 -21.06 -29.87 1.85
C SER A 169 -20.39 -28.60 1.32
N GLY A 170 -19.32 -28.72 0.53
CA GLY A 170 -18.60 -27.57 0.00
C GLY A 170 -17.71 -26.81 1.01
N VAL A 171 -17.53 -27.33 2.23
CA VAL A 171 -16.61 -26.74 3.22
C VAL A 171 -15.16 -27.01 2.80
N VAL A 172 -14.28 -26.05 3.05
CA VAL A 172 -12.85 -26.17 2.76
C VAL A 172 -12.00 -26.07 4.01
N ARG A 173 -10.88 -26.78 4.01
CA ARG A 173 -9.80 -26.58 4.98
C ARG A 173 -8.85 -25.51 4.47
N ALA A 174 -8.57 -24.52 5.31
CA ALA A 174 -7.62 -23.46 5.01
C ALA A 174 -6.50 -23.39 6.04
N LYS A 175 -5.31 -23.01 5.57
CA LYS A 175 -4.22 -22.56 6.44
C LYS A 175 -3.96 -21.08 6.20
N PHE A 176 -3.85 -20.36 7.30
CA PHE A 176 -3.44 -18.98 7.35
C PHE A 176 -1.97 -18.88 7.78
N LYS A 177 -1.33 -17.74 7.49
CA LYS A 177 0.05 -17.46 7.91
C LYS A 177 0.16 -17.48 9.44
N SER A 178 -0.79 -16.85 10.11
CA SER A 178 -1.04 -16.96 11.55
C SER A 178 -2.40 -17.60 11.77
N ASN A 179 -2.55 -18.40 12.82
CA ASN A 179 -3.85 -18.99 13.17
C ASN A 179 -4.90 -17.89 13.33
N LEU A 180 -6.11 -18.14 12.85
CA LEU A 180 -7.21 -17.19 13.02
C LEU A 180 -7.56 -17.05 14.50
N PRO A 181 -7.95 -15.85 14.98
CA PRO A 181 -8.46 -15.68 16.33
C PRO A 181 -9.88 -16.29 16.45
N PRO A 182 -10.28 -16.84 17.59
CA PRO A 182 -11.61 -17.48 17.75
C PRO A 182 -12.77 -16.49 17.53
N LYS A 183 -12.52 -15.19 17.75
CA LYS A 183 -13.44 -14.10 17.43
C LYS A 183 -13.84 -14.05 15.94
N SER A 184 -13.07 -14.65 15.05
CA SER A 184 -13.37 -14.67 13.63
C SER A 184 -14.44 -15.70 13.24
N MET A 185 -14.92 -16.54 14.16
CA MET A 185 -16.00 -17.49 13.85
C MET A 185 -17.29 -16.74 13.49
N GLY A 186 -17.96 -17.16 12.41
CA GLY A 186 -19.09 -16.47 11.79
C GLY A 186 -18.70 -15.23 10.96
N ALA A 187 -17.44 -14.78 11.04
CA ALA A 187 -16.97 -13.65 10.26
C ALA A 187 -16.71 -14.04 8.80
N ARG A 188 -16.66 -13.01 7.95
CA ARG A 188 -16.48 -13.17 6.50
C ARG A 188 -15.01 -13.16 6.12
N VAL A 189 -14.67 -14.05 5.20
CA VAL A 189 -13.36 -14.12 4.56
C VAL A 189 -13.52 -13.79 3.07
N ARG A 190 -12.47 -13.23 2.48
CA ARG A 190 -12.41 -12.98 1.04
C ARG A 190 -11.59 -14.10 0.41
N VAL A 191 -12.21 -14.88 -0.48
CA VAL A 191 -11.54 -15.91 -1.28
C VAL A 191 -11.30 -15.34 -2.67
N PHE A 192 -10.04 -15.18 -3.04
CA PHE A 192 -9.66 -14.59 -4.32
C PHE A 192 -9.60 -15.65 -5.41
N MET A 193 -9.73 -15.24 -6.67
CA MET A 193 -9.71 -16.15 -7.82
C MET A 193 -8.29 -16.59 -8.24
N TYR A 194 -7.26 -15.99 -7.64
CA TYR A 194 -5.85 -16.29 -7.89
C TYR A 194 -5.23 -17.16 -6.77
N PRO A 195 -4.17 -17.93 -7.05
CA PRO A 195 -3.60 -18.22 -8.37
C PRO A 195 -4.58 -19.01 -9.26
N SER A 196 -4.62 -18.68 -10.56
CA SER A 196 -5.45 -19.42 -11.53
C SER A 196 -4.73 -20.69 -11.98
N ASN A 197 -5.46 -21.79 -12.09
CA ASN A 197 -5.02 -23.06 -12.67
C ASN A 197 -6.05 -23.57 -13.70
N ILE A 198 -6.93 -22.67 -14.15
CA ILE A 198 -7.75 -22.86 -15.35
C ILE A 198 -6.88 -22.44 -16.53
#